data_AF-A0A550H343-F1
#
_entry.id   AF-A0A550H343-F1
#
_cell.length_a   1.000
_cell.length_b   1.000
_cell.length_c   1.000
_cell.angle_alpha   90.00
_cell.angle_beta   90.00
_cell.angle_gamma   90.00
#
_symmetry.space_group_name_H-M   'P 1'
#
loop_
_entity.id
_entity.type
_entity.pdbx_description
1 polymer ?
#
loop_
_entity_poly.entity_id
_entity_poly.type
_entity_poly.pdbx_seq_one_letter_code
_entity_poly.pdbx_strand_id
1 'polypeptide(L)'
;MNRTALALVIVSGLIVLLVFGVQFVQLVEANGLFIHELNGSPIITIKSPLNNKLVSSNTVVVSFTLTRPSSNWFIGETYICAVLGVRIILDGAVYSSVAVNSELPVPFSYSLNLTDLQNGLHSLQLNAYCRGVSIMRGLPGDFSEYIYYEALSDTVNFTVDAPEPSPEPTSNPTPTPTTTPEATSQLAAFPVQLFYLSSAGIALGAVGLLVYFKKRKH
;
A
#
# COMPACT_ATOMS: atom_id res chain seq x y z
N MET A 1 47.70 28.55 57.35
CA MET A 1 47.97 27.63 56.23
C MET A 1 49.13 28.20 55.42
N ASN A 2 50.16 27.41 55.12
CA ASN A 2 51.32 27.89 54.34
C ASN A 2 50.88 28.23 52.91
N ARG A 3 51.39 29.32 52.32
CA ARG A 3 51.03 29.76 50.96
C ARG A 3 51.33 28.68 49.91
N THR A 4 52.40 27.91 50.11
CA THR A 4 52.73 26.76 49.27
C THR A 4 51.73 25.61 49.40
N ALA A 5 51.22 25.35 50.60
CA ALA A 5 50.21 24.32 50.83
C ALA A 5 48.86 24.69 50.16
N LEU A 6 48.46 25.97 50.24
CA LEU A 6 47.25 26.47 49.57
C LEU A 6 47.38 26.38 48.03
N ALA A 7 48.54 26.75 47.49
CA ALA A 7 48.80 26.66 46.05
C ALA A 7 48.73 25.21 45.54
N LEU A 8 49.29 24.26 46.29
CA LEU A 8 49.25 22.83 45.93
C LEU A 8 47.80 22.31 45.87
N VAL A 9 46.97 22.66 46.86
CA VAL A 9 45.56 22.24 46.92
C VAL A 9 44.76 22.79 45.74
N ILE A 10 44.96 24.05 45.38
CA ILE A 10 44.25 24.68 44.25
C ILE A 10 44.67 24.03 42.93
N VAL A 11 45.97 23.82 42.71
CA VAL A 11 46.49 23.20 41.48
C VAL A 11 46.00 21.76 41.36
N SER A 12 46.04 20.98 42.44
CA SER A 12 45.50 19.61 42.44
C SER A 12 44.01 19.58 42.15
N GLY A 13 43.22 20.51 42.73
CA GLY A 13 41.78 20.64 42.44
C GLY A 13 41.50 20.95 40.97
N LEU A 14 42.28 21.85 40.35
CA LEU A 14 42.14 22.20 38.94
C LEU A 14 42.53 21.05 38.01
N ILE A 15 43.57 20.29 38.33
CA ILE A 15 43.98 19.10 37.55
C ILE A 15 42.87 18.04 37.61
N VAL A 16 42.31 17.78 38.79
CA VAL A 16 41.21 16.82 38.96
C VAL A 16 39.99 17.25 38.13
N LEU A 17 39.62 18.54 38.15
CA LEU A 17 38.53 19.07 37.34
C LEU A 17 38.80 18.96 35.83
N LEU A 18 40.04 19.21 35.38
CA LEU A 18 40.43 19.02 33.99
C LEU A 18 40.33 17.56 33.56
N VAL A 19 40.81 16.62 34.38
CA VAL A 19 40.73 15.18 34.09
C VAL A 19 39.27 14.72 33.98
N PHE A 20 38.41 15.11 34.93
CA PHE A 20 36.98 14.79 34.85
C PHE A 20 36.30 15.47 33.66
N GLY A 21 36.65 16.72 33.34
CA GLY A 21 36.11 17.42 32.16
C GLY A 21 36.45 16.72 30.85
N VAL A 22 37.71 16.32 30.66
CA VAL A 22 38.16 15.60 29.46
C VAL A 22 37.53 14.22 29.37
N GLN A 23 37.46 13.49 30.49
CA GLN A 23 36.80 12.17 30.52
C GLN A 23 35.30 12.26 30.20
N PHE A 24 34.61 13.32 30.62
CA PHE A 24 33.19 13.50 30.35
C PHE A 24 32.93 13.85 28.88
N VAL A 25 33.75 14.72 28.27
CA VAL A 25 33.69 15.03 26.84
C VAL A 25 33.95 13.77 26.01
N GLN A 26 34.98 13.00 26.38
CA GLN A 26 35.29 11.74 25.71
C GLN A 26 34.18 10.69 25.90
N LEU A 27 33.48 10.67 27.04
CA LEU A 27 32.35 9.77 27.26
C LEU A 27 31.15 10.13 26.39
N VAL A 28 30.85 11.43 26.23
CA VAL A 28 29.76 11.89 25.35
C VAL A 28 30.09 11.65 23.88
N GLU A 29 31.34 11.89 23.45
CA GLU A 29 31.79 11.56 22.09
C GLU A 29 31.83 10.05 21.85
N ALA A 30 32.22 9.25 22.84
CA ALA A 30 32.23 7.79 22.74
C ALA A 30 30.82 7.17 22.75
N ASN A 31 29.83 7.86 23.32
CA ASN A 31 28.42 7.44 23.34
C ASN A 31 27.55 8.36 22.46
N GLY A 32 28.06 8.73 21.29
CA GLY A 32 27.28 9.45 20.29
C GLY A 32 25.96 8.73 20.00
N LEU A 33 24.88 9.51 19.85
CA LEU A 33 23.61 8.99 19.37
C LEU A 33 23.75 8.65 17.89
N PHE A 34 23.58 7.37 17.55
CA PHE A 34 23.62 6.92 16.17
C PHE A 34 22.22 6.54 15.74
N ILE A 35 21.67 7.27 14.77
CA ILE A 35 20.43 6.92 14.10
C ILE A 35 20.80 6.21 12.79
N HIS A 36 20.37 4.98 12.65
CA HIS A 36 20.53 4.20 11.44
C HIS A 36 19.17 3.91 10.82
N GLU A 37 18.92 4.47 9.64
CA GLU A 37 17.68 4.24 8.90
C GLU A 37 17.90 3.27 7.76
N LEU A 38 17.04 2.26 7.71
CA LEU A 38 17.03 1.23 6.68
C LEU A 38 15.79 1.41 5.83
N ASN A 39 16.00 1.84 4.60
CA ASN A 39 14.94 2.07 3.64
C ASN A 39 14.46 0.74 3.04
N GLY A 40 13.20 0.40 3.32
CA GLY A 40 12.55 -0.81 2.79
C GLY A 40 11.99 -0.70 1.37
N SER A 41 12.40 0.30 0.59
CA SER A 41 11.92 0.50 -0.78
C SER A 41 12.50 -0.56 -1.74
N PRO A 42 11.66 -1.31 -2.49
CA PRO A 42 12.11 -2.26 -3.50
C PRO A 42 12.47 -1.54 -4.81
N ILE A 43 13.17 -2.25 -5.68
CA ILE A 43 13.27 -1.90 -7.09
C ILE A 43 12.04 -2.48 -7.80
N ILE A 44 11.28 -1.62 -8.48
CA ILE A 44 10.07 -2.00 -9.20
C ILE A 44 10.36 -1.99 -10.69
N THR A 45 10.09 -3.10 -11.39
CA THR A 45 10.29 -3.19 -12.84
C THR A 45 9.01 -3.64 -13.52
N ILE A 46 8.42 -2.76 -14.34
CA ILE A 46 7.31 -3.12 -15.23
C ILE A 46 7.89 -3.88 -16.43
N LYS A 47 7.34 -5.07 -16.69
CA LYS A 47 7.73 -5.96 -17.81
C LYS A 47 6.75 -5.84 -18.97
N SER A 48 5.49 -5.58 -18.67
CA SER A 48 4.43 -5.33 -19.65
C SER A 48 3.41 -4.36 -19.06
N PRO A 49 2.81 -3.46 -19.86
CA PRO A 49 3.17 -3.13 -21.24
C PRO A 49 4.58 -2.53 -21.33
N LEU A 50 5.12 -2.47 -22.54
CA LEU A 50 6.40 -1.80 -22.81
C LEU A 50 6.15 -0.32 -23.12
N ASN A 51 7.09 0.53 -22.74
CA ASN A 51 6.96 1.97 -22.96
C ASN A 51 6.89 2.33 -24.45
N ASN A 52 5.99 3.26 -24.78
CA ASN A 52 5.67 3.75 -26.12
C ASN A 52 5.25 2.65 -27.10
N LYS A 53 4.57 1.60 -26.63
CA LYS A 53 4.00 0.55 -27.49
C LYS A 53 2.51 0.73 -27.73
N LEU A 54 2.11 0.34 -28.94
CA LEU A 54 0.71 0.23 -29.35
C LEU A 54 0.19 -1.17 -29.01
N VAL A 55 -1.01 -1.24 -28.44
CA VAL A 55 -1.68 -2.49 -28.08
C VAL A 55 -3.05 -2.52 -28.76
N SER A 56 -3.28 -3.53 -29.59
CA SER A 56 -4.50 -3.65 -30.42
C SER A 56 -5.69 -4.30 -29.68
N SER A 57 -5.73 -4.15 -28.37
CA SER A 57 -6.69 -4.81 -27.48
C SER A 57 -7.08 -3.85 -26.37
N ASN A 58 -8.38 -3.80 -26.05
CA ASN A 58 -8.90 -3.08 -24.89
C ASN A 58 -8.55 -3.76 -23.55
N THR A 59 -7.94 -4.95 -23.62
CA THR A 59 -7.40 -5.68 -22.49
C THR A 59 -5.87 -5.71 -22.60
N VAL A 60 -5.19 -5.19 -21.58
CA VAL A 60 -3.73 -5.09 -21.52
C VAL A 60 -3.20 -5.87 -20.32
N VAL A 61 -2.28 -6.80 -20.57
CA VAL A 61 -1.61 -7.54 -19.50
C VAL A 61 -0.53 -6.64 -18.87
N VAL A 62 -0.72 -6.34 -17.60
CA VAL A 62 0.31 -5.71 -16.77
C VAL A 62 1.07 -6.80 -16.05
N SER A 63 2.39 -6.83 -16.22
CA SER A 63 3.28 -7.72 -15.48
C SER A 63 4.47 -6.95 -14.92
N PHE A 64 4.85 -7.25 -13.69
CA PHE A 64 5.95 -6.56 -13.02
C PHE A 64 6.70 -7.46 -12.05
N THR A 65 7.90 -7.03 -11.70
CA THR A 65 8.74 -7.65 -10.69
C THR A 65 9.16 -6.66 -9.62
N LEU A 66 9.15 -7.10 -8.36
CA LEU A 66 9.75 -6.39 -7.24
C LEU A 66 11.02 -7.12 -6.84
N THR A 67 12.13 -6.41 -6.79
CA THR A 67 13.41 -6.97 -6.34
C THR A 67 13.95 -6.17 -5.19
N ARG A 68 14.54 -6.87 -4.23
CA ARG A 68 15.27 -6.24 -3.14
C ARG A 68 16.50 -5.50 -3.69
N PRO A 69 16.77 -4.25 -3.27
CA PRO A 69 18.03 -3.60 -3.56
C PRO A 69 19.19 -4.33 -2.87
N SER A 70 20.40 -4.22 -3.41
CA SER A 70 21.58 -4.95 -2.90
C SER A 70 22.06 -4.50 -1.51
N SER A 71 21.55 -3.38 -0.99
CA SER A 71 21.92 -2.82 0.32
C SER A 71 20.68 -2.27 1.05
N ASN A 72 20.75 -2.19 2.38
CA ASN A 72 19.79 -1.51 3.29
C ASN A 72 18.51 -2.26 3.71
N TRP A 73 18.51 -3.59 3.70
CA TRP A 73 17.34 -4.40 4.10
C TRP A 73 17.56 -5.35 5.28
N PHE A 74 18.79 -5.41 5.79
CA PHE A 74 19.20 -6.38 6.80
C PHE A 74 20.08 -5.73 7.86
N ILE A 75 20.03 -6.29 9.07
CA ILE A 75 21.06 -6.13 10.10
C ILE A 75 21.57 -7.51 10.44
N GLY A 76 22.86 -7.73 10.21
CA GLY A 76 23.41 -9.08 10.20
C GLY A 76 22.65 -9.94 9.21
N GLU A 77 22.03 -11.02 9.70
CA GLU A 77 21.27 -11.99 8.89
C GLU A 77 19.74 -11.82 9.01
N THR A 78 19.26 -10.85 9.79
CA THR A 78 17.81 -10.67 10.03
C THR A 78 17.20 -9.70 9.04
N TYR A 79 16.14 -10.14 8.36
CA TYR A 79 15.30 -9.30 7.52
C TYR A 79 14.43 -8.40 8.40
N ILE A 80 14.44 -7.12 8.10
CA ILE A 80 13.71 -6.12 8.90
C ILE A 80 12.88 -5.17 8.03
N CYS A 81 13.15 -5.14 6.73
CA CYS A 81 12.36 -4.44 5.73
C CYS A 81 11.39 -5.38 5.01
N ALA A 82 10.23 -4.87 4.59
CA ALA A 82 9.24 -5.64 3.84
C ALA A 82 8.42 -4.77 2.88
N VAL A 83 8.00 -5.35 1.75
CA VAL A 83 6.94 -4.80 0.91
C VAL A 83 5.61 -5.33 1.39
N LEU A 84 4.67 -4.44 1.65
CA LEU A 84 3.36 -4.77 2.17
C LEU A 84 2.33 -4.91 1.05
N GLY A 85 2.38 -4.01 0.06
CA GLY A 85 1.51 -4.08 -1.11
C GLY A 85 1.94 -3.17 -2.24
N VAL A 86 1.31 -3.31 -3.40
CA VAL A 86 1.53 -2.45 -4.58
C VAL A 86 0.18 -1.94 -5.07
N ARG A 87 0.08 -0.63 -5.27
CA ARG A 87 -1.01 0.01 -6.01
C ARG A 87 -0.63 0.10 -7.48
N ILE A 88 -1.56 -0.31 -8.34
CA ILE A 88 -1.47 -0.10 -9.79
C ILE A 88 -2.20 1.19 -10.10
N ILE A 89 -1.47 2.17 -10.63
CA ILE A 89 -1.98 3.50 -10.99
C ILE A 89 -2.06 3.58 -12.51
N LEU A 90 -3.27 3.78 -13.02
CA LEU A 90 -3.55 3.97 -14.44
C LEU A 90 -4.12 5.38 -14.62
N ASP A 91 -3.51 6.16 -15.51
CA ASP A 91 -3.91 7.53 -15.84
C ASP A 91 -4.05 8.44 -14.61
N GLY A 92 -3.18 8.23 -13.62
CA GLY A 92 -3.15 8.98 -12.36
C GLY A 92 -4.14 8.51 -11.30
N ALA A 93 -5.00 7.52 -11.60
CA ALA A 93 -5.95 6.95 -10.65
C ALA A 93 -5.55 5.54 -10.22
N VAL A 94 -5.86 5.16 -8.97
CA VAL A 94 -5.64 3.78 -8.52
C VAL A 94 -6.63 2.87 -9.23
N TYR A 95 -6.11 1.99 -10.08
CA TYR A 95 -6.89 0.97 -10.77
C TYR A 95 -7.13 -0.25 -9.88
N SER A 96 -6.07 -0.75 -9.23
CA SER A 96 -6.12 -1.94 -8.39
C SER A 96 -5.00 -1.94 -7.35
N SER A 97 -5.04 -2.88 -6.42
CA SER A 97 -4.01 -3.09 -5.41
C SER A 97 -3.77 -4.57 -5.17
N VAL A 98 -2.52 -4.94 -4.93
CA VAL A 98 -2.11 -6.30 -4.58
C VAL A 98 -1.39 -6.30 -3.24
N ALA A 99 -1.78 -7.22 -2.35
CA ALA A 99 -1.05 -7.50 -1.13
C ALA A 99 0.18 -8.35 -1.46
N VAL A 100 1.34 -7.93 -0.95
CA VAL A 100 2.62 -8.63 -1.17
C VAL A 100 3.08 -9.30 0.13
N ASN A 101 3.12 -8.55 1.24
CA ASN A 101 3.53 -9.01 2.57
C ASN A 101 4.82 -9.86 2.54
N SER A 102 5.91 -9.33 1.98
CA SER A 102 7.15 -10.08 1.74
C SER A 102 8.42 -9.27 2.03
N GLU A 103 9.45 -9.95 2.54
CA GLU A 103 10.80 -9.42 2.80
C GLU A 103 11.75 -9.54 1.57
N LEU A 104 11.21 -10.09 0.46
CA LEU A 104 11.85 -10.32 -0.84
C LEU A 104 13.27 -10.95 -0.85
N PRO A 105 13.45 -12.16 -0.31
CA PRO A 105 14.66 -12.97 -0.53
C PRO A 105 14.82 -13.45 -1.98
N VAL A 106 13.71 -13.56 -2.72
CA VAL A 106 13.66 -13.76 -4.18
C VAL A 106 12.77 -12.69 -4.82
N PRO A 107 12.92 -12.40 -6.12
CA PRO A 107 12.04 -11.47 -6.82
C PRO A 107 10.55 -11.87 -6.71
N PHE A 108 9.69 -10.95 -6.30
CA PHE A 108 8.24 -11.13 -6.40
C PHE A 108 7.79 -10.76 -7.80
N SER A 109 6.96 -11.60 -8.41
CA SER A 109 6.42 -11.38 -9.76
C SER A 109 4.90 -11.44 -9.72
N TYR A 110 4.25 -10.51 -10.41
CA TYR A 110 2.79 -10.44 -10.46
C TYR A 110 2.30 -10.04 -11.84
N SER A 111 1.10 -10.51 -12.21
CA SER A 111 0.46 -10.20 -13.47
C SER A 111 -1.05 -10.03 -13.28
N LEU A 112 -1.63 -9.04 -13.98
CA LEU A 112 -3.08 -8.78 -14.01
C LEU A 112 -3.50 -8.25 -15.37
N ASN A 113 -4.80 -8.30 -15.67
CA ASN A 113 -5.36 -7.70 -16.86
C ASN A 113 -6.03 -6.37 -16.52
N LEU A 114 -5.60 -5.30 -17.20
CA LEU A 114 -6.39 -4.08 -17.31
C LEU A 114 -7.46 -4.33 -18.36
N THR A 115 -8.72 -4.17 -18.04
CA THR A 115 -9.84 -4.40 -18.98
C THR A 115 -10.54 -3.09 -19.32
N ASP A 116 -11.35 -3.12 -20.37
CA ASP A 116 -12.24 -2.02 -20.74
C ASP A 116 -11.52 -0.68 -20.99
N LEU A 117 -10.24 -0.76 -21.42
CA LEU A 117 -9.46 0.41 -21.77
C LEU A 117 -10.01 1.06 -23.03
N GLN A 118 -10.14 2.38 -22.97
CA GLN A 118 -10.56 3.19 -24.12
C GLN A 118 -9.42 3.33 -25.12
N ASN A 119 -9.74 3.65 -26.36
CA ASN A 119 -8.71 3.98 -27.34
C ASN A 119 -8.00 5.28 -26.95
N GLY A 120 -6.68 5.30 -27.04
CA GLY A 120 -5.88 6.47 -26.70
C GLY A 120 -4.59 6.16 -25.95
N LEU A 121 -3.93 7.23 -25.51
CA LEU A 121 -2.69 7.16 -24.74
C LEU A 121 -3.03 6.93 -23.25
N HIS A 122 -2.40 5.92 -22.67
CA HIS A 122 -2.50 5.59 -21.24
C HIS A 122 -1.13 5.67 -20.57
N SER A 123 -1.13 5.97 -19.28
CA SER A 123 0.05 6.05 -18.41
C SER A 123 -0.09 5.08 -17.24
N LEU A 124 0.84 4.15 -17.11
CA LEU A 124 0.92 3.18 -16.02
C LEU A 124 2.08 3.50 -15.08
N GLN A 125 1.81 3.52 -13.77
CA GLN A 125 2.81 3.57 -12.73
C GLN A 125 2.45 2.60 -11.60
N LEU A 126 3.45 2.06 -10.91
CA LEU A 126 3.27 1.24 -9.72
C LEU A 126 3.78 2.00 -8.49
N ASN A 127 3.04 1.95 -7.39
CA ASN A 127 3.45 2.48 -6.09
C ASN A 127 3.47 1.34 -5.06
N ALA A 128 4.65 0.98 -4.57
CA ALA A 128 4.82 -0.03 -3.53
C ALA A 128 4.83 0.61 -2.14
N TYR A 129 3.94 0.14 -1.27
CA TYR A 129 3.91 0.49 0.14
C TYR A 129 4.80 -0.48 0.92
N CYS A 130 5.79 0.08 1.62
CA CYS A 130 6.89 -0.68 2.19
C CYS A 130 7.16 -0.26 3.63
N ARG A 131 7.83 -1.12 4.36
CA ARG A 131 8.26 -0.92 5.74
C ARG A 131 9.77 -1.07 5.80
N GLY A 132 10.44 -0.12 6.43
CA GLY A 132 11.82 -0.23 6.89
C GLY A 132 11.91 0.02 8.40
N VAL A 133 13.12 0.28 8.90
CA VAL A 133 13.38 0.44 10.33
C VAL A 133 14.32 1.60 10.59
N SER A 134 14.02 2.41 11.60
CA SER A 134 15.00 3.31 12.22
C SER A 134 15.46 2.74 13.55
N ILE A 135 16.77 2.75 13.76
CA ILE A 135 17.41 2.23 14.96
C ILE A 135 18.22 3.34 15.60
N MET A 136 17.92 3.60 16.87
CA MET A 136 18.69 4.52 17.70
C MET A 136 19.58 3.71 18.64
N ARG A 137 20.89 3.90 18.51
CA ARG A 137 21.92 3.34 19.41
C ARG A 137 22.56 4.46 20.23
N GLY A 138 23.07 4.11 21.41
CA GLY A 138 23.75 5.06 22.32
C GLY A 138 22.92 5.51 23.52
N LEU A 139 21.70 4.98 23.68
CA LEU A 139 20.88 5.13 24.89
C LEU A 139 20.78 3.80 25.66
N PRO A 140 20.48 3.82 26.97
CA PRO A 140 20.14 2.61 27.71
C PRO A 140 18.88 1.97 27.11
N GLY A 141 19.06 0.87 26.38
CA GLY A 141 18.02 0.22 25.57
C GLY A 141 18.11 0.69 24.13
N ASP A 142 18.54 -0.19 23.24
CA ASP A 142 18.42 0.03 21.79
C ASP A 142 16.93 0.20 21.46
N PHE A 143 16.59 1.30 20.77
CA PHE A 143 15.23 1.55 20.32
C PHE A 143 15.14 1.29 18.82
N SER A 144 14.11 0.57 18.39
CA SER A 144 13.79 0.37 16.98
C SER A 144 12.34 0.71 16.71
N GLU A 145 12.10 1.42 15.61
CA GLU A 145 10.78 1.79 15.14
C GLU A 145 10.63 1.45 13.66
N TYR A 146 9.43 1.01 13.29
CA TYR A 146 9.09 0.79 11.88
C TYR A 146 8.76 2.11 11.21
N ILE A 147 9.40 2.36 10.07
CA ILE A 147 9.11 3.51 9.20
C ILE A 147 8.47 3.00 7.92
N TYR A 148 7.46 3.70 7.43
CA TYR A 148 6.78 3.36 6.19
C TYR A 148 7.27 4.22 5.04
N TYR A 149 7.51 3.58 3.89
CA TYR A 149 8.03 4.18 2.68
C TYR A 149 7.10 3.90 1.50
N GLU A 150 7.13 4.80 0.53
CA GLU A 150 6.52 4.60 -0.79
C GLU A 150 7.63 4.54 -1.84
N ALA A 151 7.57 3.54 -2.72
CA ALA A 151 8.50 3.40 -3.84
C ALA A 151 7.71 3.44 -5.15
N LEU A 152 8.11 4.31 -6.07
CA LEU A 152 7.47 4.47 -7.38
C LEU A 152 8.28 3.75 -8.45
N SER A 153 7.59 3.11 -9.39
CA SER A 153 8.21 2.68 -10.64
C SER A 153 8.40 3.85 -11.60
N ASP A 154 9.19 3.61 -12.65
CA ASP A 154 9.09 4.42 -13.86
C ASP A 154 7.68 4.39 -14.42
N THR A 155 7.30 5.48 -15.07
CA THR A 155 6.03 5.58 -15.79
C THR A 155 6.18 4.93 -17.17
N VAL A 156 5.25 4.03 -17.49
CA VAL A 156 5.14 3.38 -18.80
C VAL A 156 3.94 3.98 -19.52
N ASN A 157 4.20 4.61 -20.66
CA ASN A 157 3.15 5.11 -21.54
C ASN A 157 2.88 4.07 -22.64
N PHE A 158 1.63 3.82 -22.97
CA PHE A 158 1.24 2.91 -24.05
C PHE A 158 -0.04 3.40 -24.72
N THR A 159 -0.23 3.06 -26.00
CA THR A 159 -1.41 3.47 -26.76
C THR A 159 -2.31 2.26 -26.99
N VAL A 160 -3.57 2.35 -26.60
CA VAL A 160 -4.60 1.38 -26.97
C VAL A 160 -5.21 1.81 -28.29
N ASP A 161 -5.18 0.90 -29.26
CA ASP A 161 -5.81 1.02 -30.58
C ASP A 161 -6.64 -0.24 -30.82
N ALA A 162 -7.68 -0.39 -30.01
CA ALA A 162 -8.61 -1.50 -30.12
C ALA A 162 -9.58 -1.23 -31.27
N PRO A 163 -9.91 -2.26 -32.07
CA PRO A 163 -10.95 -2.13 -33.09
C PRO A 163 -12.25 -1.68 -32.42
N GLU A 164 -12.88 -0.66 -33.00
CA GLU A 164 -14.20 -0.19 -32.56
C GLU A 164 -15.16 -1.39 -32.50
N PRO A 165 -15.96 -1.56 -31.43
CA PRO A 165 -16.89 -2.67 -31.36
C PRO A 165 -17.77 -2.67 -32.60
N SER A 166 -17.82 -3.80 -33.32
CA SER A 166 -18.67 -3.97 -34.49
C SER A 166 -20.09 -3.52 -34.12
N PRO A 167 -20.76 -2.70 -34.95
CA PRO A 167 -22.12 -2.25 -34.66
C PRO A 167 -22.98 -3.47 -34.35
N GLU A 168 -23.71 -3.42 -33.23
CA GLU A 168 -24.69 -4.43 -32.88
C GLU A 168 -25.65 -4.59 -34.07
N PRO A 169 -25.94 -5.82 -34.53
CA PRO A 169 -26.82 -6.00 -35.67
C PRO A 169 -28.13 -5.28 -35.38
N THR A 170 -28.41 -4.24 -36.17
CA THR A 170 -29.65 -3.48 -36.08
C THR A 170 -30.78 -4.49 -36.14
N SER A 171 -31.57 -4.58 -35.06
CA SER A 171 -32.72 -5.47 -34.99
C SER A 171 -33.56 -5.21 -36.23
N ASN A 172 -33.56 -6.18 -37.14
CA ASN A 172 -34.39 -6.15 -38.34
C ASN A 172 -35.81 -5.79 -37.89
N PRO A 173 -36.46 -4.76 -38.46
CA PRO A 173 -37.80 -4.37 -38.02
C PRO A 173 -38.67 -5.63 -38.02
N THR A 174 -39.17 -6.00 -36.84
CA THR A 174 -40.11 -7.10 -36.71
C THR A 174 -41.27 -6.77 -37.63
N PRO A 175 -41.63 -7.64 -38.61
CA PRO A 175 -42.79 -7.38 -39.45
C PRO A 175 -43.99 -7.18 -38.54
N THR A 176 -44.63 -6.01 -38.65
CA THR A 176 -45.85 -5.68 -37.93
C THR A 176 -46.85 -6.82 -38.13
N PRO A 177 -47.34 -7.49 -37.07
CA PRO A 177 -48.32 -8.55 -37.23
C PRO A 177 -49.58 -7.97 -37.85
N THR A 178 -49.97 -8.48 -39.03
CA THR A 178 -51.27 -8.23 -39.62
C THR A 178 -52.34 -8.75 -38.66
N THR A 179 -53.25 -7.87 -38.26
CA THR A 179 -54.38 -8.21 -37.39
C THR A 179 -55.28 -9.24 -38.06
N THR A 180 -55.24 -10.48 -37.57
CA THR A 180 -56.22 -11.53 -37.88
C THR A 180 -57.50 -11.27 -37.06
N PRO A 181 -58.71 -11.36 -37.64
CA PRO A 181 -59.95 -11.11 -36.92
C PRO A 181 -60.17 -12.11 -35.78
N GLU A 182 -60.63 -11.55 -34.67
CA GLU A 182 -60.86 -12.14 -33.36
C GLU A 182 -62.00 -13.17 -33.41
N ALA A 183 -61.68 -14.45 -33.17
CA ALA A 183 -62.66 -15.48 -32.89
C ALA A 183 -62.88 -15.55 -31.37
N THR A 184 -64.04 -15.10 -30.93
CA THR A 184 -64.52 -15.19 -29.56
C THR A 184 -64.62 -16.65 -29.11
N SER A 185 -63.92 -17.03 -28.04
CA SER A 185 -64.21 -18.27 -27.28
C SER A 185 -63.73 -18.16 -25.83
N GLN A 186 -64.69 -17.77 -25.00
CA GLN A 186 -65.13 -18.35 -23.72
C GLN A 186 -64.11 -19.02 -22.76
N LEU A 187 -64.19 -18.55 -21.51
CA LEU A 187 -63.52 -18.94 -20.27
C LEU A 187 -63.32 -20.45 -20.01
N ALA A 188 -62.17 -20.79 -19.46
CA ALA A 188 -62.06 -21.71 -18.32
C ALA A 188 -60.90 -21.27 -17.40
N ALA A 189 -61.24 -21.00 -16.13
CA ALA A 189 -60.32 -20.57 -15.08
C ALA A 189 -59.53 -21.75 -14.50
N PHE A 190 -58.25 -21.52 -14.18
CA PHE A 190 -57.49 -22.36 -13.25
C PHE A 190 -56.68 -21.48 -12.28
N PRO A 191 -56.52 -21.90 -11.01
CA PRO A 191 -56.12 -21.02 -9.91
C PRO A 191 -54.61 -20.71 -9.88
N VAL A 192 -54.32 -19.47 -9.48
CA VAL A 192 -52.99 -18.96 -9.14
C VAL A 192 -52.48 -19.64 -7.87
N GLN A 193 -51.35 -20.34 -7.95
CA GLN A 193 -50.56 -20.69 -6.76
C GLN A 193 -49.52 -19.60 -6.50
N LEU A 194 -49.69 -18.95 -5.36
CA LEU A 194 -48.87 -17.89 -4.81
C LEU A 194 -47.66 -18.50 -4.09
N PHE A 195 -46.48 -18.45 -4.69
CA PHE A 195 -45.24 -18.77 -3.98
C PHE A 195 -44.68 -17.49 -3.33
N TYR A 196 -44.74 -17.46 -2.00
CA TYR A 196 -44.00 -16.54 -1.15
C TYR A 196 -42.51 -16.92 -1.17
N LEU A 197 -41.65 -16.00 -1.56
CA LEU A 197 -40.27 -15.95 -1.06
C LEU A 197 -40.00 -14.54 -0.53
N SER A 198 -39.83 -14.51 0.80
CA SER A 198 -39.57 -13.34 1.63
C SER A 198 -38.18 -12.76 1.37
N SER A 199 -38.13 -11.48 1.00
CA SER A 199 -36.94 -10.66 1.14
C SER A 199 -36.77 -10.28 2.62
N ALA A 200 -35.89 -10.99 3.34
CA ALA A 200 -35.18 -10.37 4.46
C ALA A 200 -34.24 -9.32 3.82
N GLY A 201 -34.31 -8.02 4.08
CA GLY A 201 -34.77 -7.36 5.29
C GLY A 201 -33.54 -6.82 6.02
N ILE A 202 -32.87 -5.80 5.48
CA ILE A 202 -31.98 -4.94 6.28
C ILE A 202 -32.17 -3.49 5.79
N ALA A 203 -33.14 -2.81 6.39
CA ALA A 203 -33.22 -1.36 6.40
C ALA A 203 -33.33 -0.91 7.86
N LEU A 204 -32.33 -0.12 8.27
CA LEU A 204 -32.40 1.08 9.12
C LEU A 204 -33.23 1.07 10.41
N GLY A 205 -32.54 1.40 11.51
CA GLY A 205 -33.08 1.85 12.79
C GLY A 205 -32.48 1.04 13.94
N ALA A 206 -32.04 1.58 15.07
CA ALA A 206 -32.03 2.94 15.59
C ALA A 206 -31.11 2.95 16.83
N VAL A 207 -30.54 4.10 17.13
CA VAL A 207 -30.54 4.74 18.45
C VAL A 207 -30.19 3.89 19.69
N GLY A 208 -29.04 4.23 20.28
CA GLY A 208 -28.92 4.50 21.71
C GLY A 208 -28.84 3.31 22.66
N LEU A 209 -27.61 2.99 23.10
CA LEU A 209 -27.41 2.39 24.43
C LEU A 209 -26.47 3.28 25.25
N LEU A 210 -27.08 4.20 25.99
CA LEU A 210 -26.50 4.79 27.20
C LEU A 210 -26.32 3.66 28.22
N VAL A 211 -25.09 3.32 28.57
CA VAL A 211 -24.80 2.54 29.78
C VAL A 211 -24.31 3.51 30.85
N TYR A 212 -25.18 3.75 31.82
CA TYR A 212 -24.93 4.54 33.01
C TYR A 212 -24.89 3.64 34.25
N PHE A 213 -23.75 3.72 34.95
CA PHE A 213 -23.46 3.46 36.36
C PHE A 213 -23.59 2.07 36.99
N LYS A 214 -22.51 1.70 37.73
CA LYS A 214 -22.53 1.85 39.21
C LYS A 214 -21.12 1.89 39.83
N LYS A 215 -20.78 3.02 40.45
CA LYS A 215 -19.65 3.21 41.37
C LYS A 215 -19.91 2.41 42.66
N ARG A 216 -19.05 1.46 43.01
CA ARG A 216 -18.96 0.93 44.38
C ARG A 216 -17.70 1.49 45.05
N LYS A 217 -17.92 2.27 46.12
CA LYS A 217 -16.92 2.56 47.13
C LYS A 217 -16.70 1.29 47.95
N HIS A 218 -15.45 0.93 48.19
CA HIS A 218 -14.95 0.49 49.49
C HIS A 218 -13.59 1.15 49.70
#